data_AF-A0A270BBH0-F1
#
_entry.id   AF-A0A270BBH0-F1
#
_cell.length_a   1.000
_cell.length_b   1.000
_cell.length_c   1.000
_cell.angle_alpha   90.00
_cell.angle_beta   90.00
_cell.angle_gamma   90.00
#
_symmetry.space_group_name_H-M   'P 1'
#
loop_
_entity.id
_entity.type
_entity.pdbx_description
1 polymer ?
#
loop_
_entity_poly.entity_id
_entity_poly.type
_entity_poly.pdbx_seq_one_letter_code
_entity_poly.pdbx_strand_id
1 'polypeptide(L)'
;MRPLINKALSRPLAALLILLVATGGASSFEAAVLDELNAMHADPGDYSESLLDYRDRFDGLIVYGEDGESDFQTREGVRPVDEAVAALRRADPLPRLREGRLLALAAADHVAAQSRSGEVGHYSRGRDPAARLVARGGGRYVSEVITYGHSDPESVIRQLLVDDGVPGRGHRFELLSARYRYAGVACGPHPRWRSMCVIELSETPDGSAPPPPRRDRAAP
;
A
#
# COMPACT_ATOMS: atom_id res chain seq x y z
N MET A 1 34.17 -46.68 -68.09
CA MET A 1 33.96 -47.44 -66.85
C MET A 1 33.65 -46.47 -65.72
N ARG A 2 32.47 -46.55 -65.10
CA ARG A 2 32.14 -45.77 -63.89
C ARG A 2 32.83 -46.39 -62.68
N PRO A 3 33.35 -45.56 -61.74
CA PRO A 3 32.88 -45.63 -60.35
C PRO A 3 32.82 -44.22 -59.73
N LEU A 4 32.33 -43.92 -58.53
CA LEU A 4 31.35 -44.45 -57.58
C LEU A 4 31.16 -43.27 -56.59
N ILE A 5 29.92 -43.04 -56.16
CA ILE A 5 29.53 -41.97 -55.25
C ILE A 5 30.03 -42.29 -53.83
N ASN A 6 30.67 -41.33 -53.15
CA ASN A 6 30.79 -41.35 -51.69
C ASN A 6 30.09 -40.09 -51.13
N LYS A 7 28.86 -40.26 -50.64
CA LYS A 7 28.14 -39.23 -49.87
C LYS A 7 28.66 -39.29 -48.42
N ALA A 8 29.46 -38.30 -48.03
CA ALA A 8 29.77 -38.05 -46.62
C ALA A 8 28.56 -37.39 -45.95
N LEU A 9 28.04 -38.04 -44.91
CA LEU A 9 26.90 -37.62 -44.11
C LEU A 9 27.36 -36.57 -43.08
N SER A 10 26.92 -35.31 -43.22
CA SER A 10 27.16 -34.27 -42.22
C SER A 10 26.12 -34.37 -41.08
N ARG A 11 26.58 -34.45 -39.84
CA ARG A 11 25.73 -34.31 -38.65
C ARG A 11 25.95 -32.89 -38.11
N PRO A 12 24.94 -32.02 -37.99
CA PRO A 12 25.12 -30.74 -37.34
C PRO A 12 25.13 -30.94 -35.81
N LEU A 13 26.17 -30.44 -35.15
CA LEU A 13 26.17 -30.24 -33.69
C LEU A 13 25.13 -29.17 -33.37
N ALA A 14 24.09 -29.53 -32.62
CA ALA A 14 23.20 -28.56 -32.01
C ALA A 14 23.91 -27.90 -30.81
N ALA A 15 24.24 -26.62 -30.93
CA ALA A 15 24.71 -25.81 -29.81
C ALA A 15 23.50 -25.46 -28.93
N LEU A 16 23.44 -26.02 -27.73
CA LEU A 16 22.43 -25.71 -26.72
C LEU A 16 22.84 -24.42 -25.99
N LEU A 17 22.24 -23.30 -26.36
CA LEU A 17 22.39 -22.03 -25.67
C LEU A 17 21.44 -22.03 -24.45
N ILE A 18 21.99 -22.19 -23.24
CA ILE A 18 21.21 -22.07 -22.00
C ILE A 18 21.06 -20.58 -21.70
N LEU A 19 19.86 -20.03 -21.95
CA LEU A 19 19.48 -18.70 -21.47
C LEU A 19 19.24 -18.77 -19.95
N LEU A 20 20.15 -18.18 -19.17
CA LEU A 20 19.90 -17.90 -17.77
C LEU A 20 19.02 -16.64 -17.69
N VAL A 21 17.70 -16.82 -17.56
CA VAL A 21 16.78 -15.70 -17.32
C VAL A 21 16.89 -15.32 -15.84
N ALA A 22 17.56 -14.19 -15.56
CA ALA A 22 17.51 -13.56 -14.26
C ALA A 22 16.09 -13.01 -14.03
N THR A 23 15.29 -13.68 -13.21
CA THR A 23 13.98 -13.18 -12.78
C THR A 23 14.14 -12.13 -11.69
N GLY A 24 14.68 -10.96 -12.05
CA GLY A 24 14.51 -9.75 -11.25
C GLY A 24 13.10 -9.22 -11.49
N GLY A 25 12.12 -9.74 -10.76
CA GLY A 25 10.74 -9.27 -10.87
C GLY A 25 10.64 -7.83 -10.36
N ALA A 26 10.11 -6.92 -11.18
CA ALA A 26 9.68 -5.62 -10.69
C ALA A 26 8.68 -5.81 -9.54
N SER A 27 8.84 -5.08 -8.43
CA SER A 27 7.86 -5.12 -7.35
C SER A 27 6.51 -4.63 -7.88
N SER A 28 5.40 -5.20 -7.39
CA SER A 28 4.09 -4.67 -7.73
C SER A 28 3.90 -3.27 -7.13
N PHE A 29 2.93 -2.53 -7.64
CA PHE A 29 2.56 -1.23 -7.09
C PHE A 29 2.17 -1.35 -5.60
N GLU A 30 1.41 -2.39 -5.26
CA GLU A 30 1.01 -2.69 -3.88
C GLU A 30 2.19 -2.96 -2.96
N ALA A 31 3.22 -3.65 -3.45
CA ALA A 31 4.45 -3.87 -2.69
C ALA A 31 5.19 -2.56 -2.45
N ALA A 32 5.24 -1.67 -3.45
CA ALA A 32 5.84 -0.35 -3.30
C ALA A 32 5.06 0.54 -2.32
N VAL A 33 3.73 0.48 -2.29
CA VAL A 33 2.90 1.16 -1.26
C VAL A 33 3.21 0.62 0.14
N LEU A 34 3.37 -0.70 0.29
CA LEU A 34 3.74 -1.29 1.57
C LEU A 34 5.17 -0.92 1.99
N ASP A 35 6.10 -0.85 1.05
CA ASP A 35 7.47 -0.42 1.32
C ASP A 35 7.53 1.06 1.69
N GLU A 36 6.73 1.92 1.06
CA GLU A 36 6.57 3.34 1.42
C GLU A 36 6.02 3.52 2.83
N LEU A 37 4.96 2.77 3.18
CA LEU A 37 4.43 2.75 4.55
C LEU A 37 5.51 2.31 5.56
N ASN A 38 6.33 1.34 5.19
CA ASN A 38 7.43 0.87 6.03
C ASN A 38 8.60 1.86 6.10
N ALA A 39 8.86 2.66 5.06
CA ALA A 39 9.85 3.73 5.10
C ALA A 39 9.42 4.80 6.12
N MET A 40 8.15 5.19 6.09
CA MET A 40 7.57 6.09 7.10
C MET A 40 7.65 5.50 8.52
N HIS A 41 7.40 4.19 8.68
CA HIS A 41 7.56 3.54 9.99
C HIS A 41 9.01 3.52 10.49
N ALA A 42 9.97 3.33 9.59
CA ALA A 42 11.38 3.17 9.95
C ALA A 42 12.00 4.46 10.49
N ASP A 43 11.63 5.61 9.90
CA ASP A 43 12.06 6.93 10.35
C ASP A 43 10.94 7.97 10.14
N PRO A 44 9.96 8.05 11.05
CA PRO A 44 8.88 9.03 10.94
C PRO A 44 9.38 10.48 10.92
N GLY A 45 10.48 10.75 11.63
CA GLY A 45 11.08 12.08 11.71
C GLY A 45 11.61 12.55 10.36
N ASP A 46 12.42 11.71 9.71
CA ASP A 46 12.93 11.99 8.35
C ASP A 46 11.80 12.05 7.32
N TYR A 47 10.82 11.14 7.43
CA TYR A 47 9.64 11.15 6.56
C TYR A 47 8.81 12.45 6.67
N SER A 48 8.92 13.19 7.78
CA SER A 48 8.24 14.48 7.92
C SER A 48 8.80 15.57 7.00
N GLU A 49 10.04 15.41 6.51
CA GLU A 49 10.68 16.39 5.63
C GLU A 49 10.07 16.36 4.22
N SER A 50 9.65 15.21 3.69
CA SER A 50 8.93 15.13 2.41
C SER A 50 7.57 15.85 2.46
N LEU A 51 6.96 15.93 3.64
CA LEU A 51 5.73 16.70 3.84
C LEU A 51 5.98 18.21 3.85
N LEU A 52 7.20 18.69 4.15
CA LEU A 52 7.54 20.11 4.06
C LEU A 52 7.64 20.55 2.61
N ASP A 53 8.24 19.74 1.74
CA ASP A 53 8.27 20.00 0.30
C ASP A 53 6.83 20.06 -0.27
N TYR A 54 5.97 19.12 0.14
CA TYR A 54 4.54 19.16 -0.21
C TYR A 54 3.83 20.41 0.33
N ARG A 55 4.13 20.82 1.56
CA ARG A 55 3.56 21.99 2.24
C ARG A 55 3.85 23.29 1.47
N ASP A 56 5.06 23.42 0.95
CA ASP A 56 5.50 24.65 0.27
C ASP A 56 4.83 24.86 -1.10
N ARG A 57 4.11 23.85 -1.60
CA ARG A 57 3.30 23.92 -2.83
C ARG A 57 1.89 24.48 -2.62
N PHE A 58 1.51 24.85 -1.41
CA PHE A 58 0.17 25.36 -1.11
C PHE A 58 0.04 26.87 -1.34
N ASP A 59 -1.03 27.28 -2.03
CA ASP A 59 -1.60 28.62 -2.00
C ASP A 59 -3.08 28.55 -1.57
N GLY A 60 -3.32 28.90 -0.30
CA GLY A 60 -4.63 28.79 0.33
C GLY A 60 -5.13 27.35 0.37
N LEU A 61 -6.13 27.04 -0.47
CA LEU A 61 -6.71 25.70 -0.59
C LEU A 61 -6.17 24.92 -1.80
N ILE A 62 -5.38 25.56 -2.66
CA ILE A 62 -4.81 24.90 -3.84
C ILE A 62 -3.43 24.38 -3.49
N VAL A 63 -3.15 23.14 -3.86
CA VAL A 63 -1.79 22.61 -3.91
C VAL A 63 -1.40 22.44 -5.37
N TYR A 64 -0.26 23.02 -5.74
CA TYR A 64 0.26 22.97 -7.10
C TYR A 64 0.94 21.63 -7.36
N GLY A 65 0.63 21.02 -8.51
CA GLY A 65 1.28 19.79 -8.96
C GLY A 65 2.75 20.03 -9.35
N GLU A 66 3.57 18.98 -9.31
CA GLU A 66 4.94 19.00 -9.85
C GLU A 66 5.02 18.22 -11.16
N ASP A 67 5.98 18.55 -12.04
CA ASP A 67 6.33 17.74 -13.22
C ASP A 67 5.14 17.29 -14.11
N GLY A 68 4.16 18.18 -14.31
CA GLY A 68 2.98 17.91 -15.15
C GLY A 68 1.82 17.23 -14.43
N GLU A 69 1.90 17.05 -13.11
CA GLU A 69 0.75 16.78 -12.26
C GLU A 69 -0.26 17.94 -12.31
N SER A 70 -1.55 17.61 -12.11
CA SER A 70 -2.60 18.63 -12.05
C SER A 70 -2.64 19.26 -10.66
N ASP A 71 -3.06 20.53 -10.59
CA ASP A 71 -3.33 21.17 -9.31
C ASP A 71 -4.53 20.50 -8.61
N PHE A 72 -4.50 20.46 -7.28
CA PHE A 72 -5.56 19.88 -6.48
C PHE A 72 -6.13 20.90 -5.51
N GLN A 73 -7.46 20.93 -5.40
CA GLN A 73 -8.15 21.70 -4.37
C GLN A 73 -8.36 20.85 -3.12
N THR A 74 -7.74 21.25 -2.03
CA THR A 74 -7.90 20.67 -0.69
C THR A 74 -9.13 21.23 0.02
N ARG A 75 -9.57 20.56 1.08
CA ARG A 75 -10.70 21.00 1.92
C ARG A 75 -10.26 21.94 3.03
N GLU A 76 -9.07 21.73 3.57
CA GLU A 76 -8.59 22.43 4.77
C GLU A 76 -7.28 23.18 4.57
N GLY A 77 -6.71 23.15 3.36
CA GLY A 77 -5.46 23.83 3.04
C GLY A 77 -4.25 23.17 3.69
N VAL A 78 -3.29 24.00 4.09
CA VAL A 78 -2.00 23.54 4.66
C VAL A 78 -2.12 22.92 6.05
N ARG A 79 -3.20 23.21 6.80
CA ARG A 79 -3.33 22.81 8.21
C ARG A 79 -3.17 21.30 8.46
N PRO A 80 -3.82 20.39 7.72
CA PRO A 80 -3.65 18.95 7.94
C PRO A 80 -2.22 18.46 7.66
N VAL A 81 -1.49 19.16 6.78
CA VAL A 81 -0.07 18.88 6.49
C VAL A 81 0.79 19.24 7.71
N ASP A 82 0.60 20.44 8.28
CA ASP A 82 1.28 20.87 9.51
C ASP A 82 1.01 19.90 10.68
N GLU A 83 -0.23 19.43 10.82
CA GLU A 83 -0.59 18.42 11.82
C GLU A 83 0.10 17.08 11.59
N ALA A 84 0.23 16.66 10.33
CA ALA A 84 0.90 15.40 9.96
C ALA A 84 2.40 15.48 10.26
N VAL A 85 3.07 16.58 9.88
CA VAL A 85 4.47 16.85 10.23
C VAL A 85 4.66 16.80 11.75
N ALA A 86 3.80 17.48 12.51
CA ALA A 86 3.87 17.47 13.96
C ALA A 86 3.61 16.09 14.58
N ALA A 87 2.77 15.25 13.97
CA ALA A 87 2.53 13.88 14.42
C ALA A 87 3.75 12.98 14.15
N LEU A 88 4.31 13.04 12.95
CA LEU A 88 5.48 12.28 12.53
C LEU A 88 6.71 12.60 13.40
N ARG A 89 7.00 13.89 13.65
CA ARG A 89 8.11 14.32 14.52
C ARG A 89 7.98 13.89 15.98
N ARG A 90 6.78 13.49 16.42
CA ARG A 90 6.51 12.98 17.78
C ARG A 90 6.43 11.46 17.82
N ALA A 91 6.37 10.78 16.67
CA ALA A 91 6.24 9.34 16.60
C ALA A 91 7.61 8.69 16.77
N ASP A 92 7.67 7.64 17.60
CA ASP A 92 8.82 6.76 17.63
C ASP A 92 8.81 5.84 16.39
N PRO A 93 9.98 5.38 15.91
CA PRO A 93 10.06 4.35 14.87
C PRO A 93 9.20 3.14 15.22
N LEU A 94 8.42 2.69 14.24
CA LEU A 94 7.50 1.56 14.36
C LEU A 94 8.09 0.29 13.74
N PRO A 95 7.72 -0.91 14.23
CA PRO A 95 8.12 -2.15 13.58
C PRO A 95 7.66 -2.21 12.13
N ARG A 96 8.51 -2.80 11.28
CA ARG A 96 8.16 -3.10 9.88
C ARG A 96 6.90 -3.98 9.83
N LEU A 97 5.92 -3.54 9.05
CA LEU A 97 4.74 -4.32 8.69
C LEU A 97 5.11 -5.42 7.71
N ARG A 98 4.64 -6.63 7.99
CA ARG A 98 4.76 -7.79 7.11
C ARG A 98 3.53 -7.90 6.23
N GLU A 99 3.70 -8.43 5.02
CA GLU A 99 2.55 -8.71 4.17
C GLU A 99 1.64 -9.79 4.80
N GLY A 100 0.34 -9.49 4.87
CA GLY A 100 -0.71 -10.44 5.24
C GLY A 100 -1.50 -10.87 4.01
N ARG A 101 -1.34 -12.12 3.55
CA ARG A 101 -1.98 -12.62 2.32
C ARG A 101 -3.51 -12.49 2.35
N LEU A 102 -4.15 -12.85 3.46
CA LEU A 102 -5.61 -12.77 3.57
C LEU A 102 -6.10 -11.31 3.66
N LEU A 103 -5.32 -10.43 4.27
CA LEU A 103 -5.56 -8.99 4.28
C LEU A 103 -5.53 -8.43 2.85
N ALA A 104 -4.51 -8.77 2.06
CA ALA A 104 -4.38 -8.31 0.68
C ALA A 104 -5.52 -8.82 -0.22
N LEU A 105 -5.96 -10.07 -0.01
CA LEU A 105 -7.11 -10.63 -0.72
C LEU A 105 -8.44 -9.95 -0.35
N ALA A 106 -8.62 -9.58 0.92
CA ALA A 106 -9.80 -8.84 1.37
C ALA A 106 -9.82 -7.39 0.83
N ALA A 107 -8.66 -6.72 0.84
CA ALA A 107 -8.47 -5.42 0.20
C ALA A 107 -8.80 -5.49 -1.31
N ALA A 108 -8.30 -6.53 -2.00
CA ALA A 108 -8.54 -6.73 -3.42
C ALA A 108 -10.03 -6.97 -3.76
N ASP A 109 -10.78 -7.64 -2.88
CA ASP A 109 -12.23 -7.77 -3.02
C ASP A 109 -12.94 -6.42 -2.95
N HIS A 110 -12.49 -5.55 -2.03
CA HIS A 110 -13.06 -4.23 -1.86
C HIS A 110 -12.77 -3.34 -3.07
N VAL A 111 -11.51 -3.30 -3.51
CA VAL A 111 -11.08 -2.63 -4.74
C VAL A 111 -11.91 -3.13 -5.92
N ALA A 112 -11.96 -4.43 -6.16
CA ALA A 112 -12.70 -4.99 -7.29
C ALA A 112 -14.20 -4.62 -7.24
N ALA A 113 -14.80 -4.51 -6.06
CA ALA A 113 -16.18 -4.07 -5.91
C ALA A 113 -16.36 -2.60 -6.31
N GLN A 114 -15.55 -1.69 -5.76
CA GLN A 114 -15.65 -0.26 -6.03
C GLN A 114 -15.17 0.11 -7.45
N SER A 115 -14.20 -0.62 -8.02
CA SER A 115 -13.83 -0.50 -9.44
C SER A 115 -15.02 -0.72 -10.38
N ARG A 116 -16.02 -1.50 -9.98
CA ARG A 116 -17.24 -1.75 -10.76
C ARG A 116 -18.37 -0.78 -10.43
N SER A 117 -18.58 -0.45 -9.15
CA SER A 117 -19.73 0.35 -8.72
C SER A 117 -19.46 1.86 -8.72
N GLY A 118 -18.21 2.29 -8.55
CA GLY A 118 -17.85 3.69 -8.31
C GLY A 118 -18.25 4.22 -6.93
N GLU A 119 -18.70 3.34 -6.04
CA GLU A 119 -18.98 3.66 -4.64
C GLU A 119 -17.69 3.96 -3.88
N VAL A 120 -17.82 4.72 -2.78
CA VAL A 120 -16.70 5.06 -1.89
C VAL A 120 -17.02 4.72 -0.44
N GLY A 121 -15.99 4.61 0.40
CA GLY A 121 -16.09 4.31 1.82
C GLY A 121 -15.94 2.82 2.14
N HIS A 122 -16.04 2.46 3.42
CA HIS A 122 -15.62 1.15 3.94
C HIS A 122 -16.56 -0.04 3.65
N TYR A 123 -17.69 0.19 2.97
CA TYR A 123 -18.66 -0.85 2.67
C TYR A 123 -18.66 -1.17 1.18
N SER A 124 -18.71 -2.45 0.85
CA SER A 124 -18.96 -2.92 -0.52
C SER A 124 -19.85 -4.14 -0.49
N ARG A 125 -20.92 -4.13 -1.29
CA ARG A 125 -21.91 -5.24 -1.33
C ARG A 125 -22.44 -5.61 0.07
N GLY A 126 -22.65 -4.62 0.92
CA GLY A 126 -23.14 -4.79 2.29
C GLY A 126 -22.13 -5.39 3.29
N ARG A 127 -20.86 -5.56 2.91
CA ARG A 127 -19.79 -6.04 3.81
C ARG A 127 -18.86 -4.90 4.22
N ASP A 128 -18.61 -4.80 5.52
CA ASP A 128 -17.53 -4.01 6.11
C ASP A 128 -16.17 -4.74 5.99
N PRO A 129 -15.04 -4.15 6.43
CA PRO A 129 -13.71 -4.78 6.33
C PRO A 129 -13.64 -6.15 6.99
N ALA A 130 -14.15 -6.26 8.22
CA ALA A 130 -14.15 -7.51 8.97
C ALA A 130 -14.95 -8.61 8.25
N ALA A 131 -16.12 -8.29 7.72
CA ALA A 131 -16.95 -9.23 6.97
C ALA A 131 -16.34 -9.66 5.62
N ARG A 132 -15.48 -8.83 5.01
CA ARG A 132 -14.68 -9.21 3.84
C ARG A 132 -13.57 -10.18 4.21
N LEU A 133 -12.80 -9.89 5.27
CA LEU A 133 -11.72 -10.75 5.71
C LEU A 133 -12.23 -12.12 6.21
N VAL A 134 -13.33 -12.15 6.96
CA VAL A 134 -13.99 -13.39 7.39
C VAL A 134 -14.44 -14.23 6.19
N ALA A 135 -14.91 -13.60 5.11
CA ALA A 135 -15.29 -14.32 3.88
C ALA A 135 -14.11 -15.02 3.20
N ARG A 136 -12.89 -14.55 3.46
CA ARG A 136 -11.62 -15.13 2.98
C ARG A 136 -11.03 -16.15 3.95
N GLY A 137 -11.71 -16.47 5.05
CA GLY A 137 -11.24 -17.40 6.08
C GLY A 137 -10.32 -16.76 7.13
N GLY A 138 -10.22 -15.43 7.17
CA GLY A 138 -9.54 -14.70 8.23
C GLY A 138 -10.45 -14.41 9.43
N GLY A 139 -9.94 -13.63 10.38
CA GLY A 139 -10.70 -13.16 11.53
C GLY A 139 -11.30 -11.76 11.34
N ARG A 140 -11.85 -11.21 12.43
CA ARG A 140 -12.57 -9.93 12.46
C ARG A 140 -11.75 -8.75 12.97
N TYR A 141 -10.50 -8.97 13.37
CA TYR A 141 -9.62 -7.95 13.95
C TYR A 141 -8.77 -7.31 12.86
N VAL A 142 -9.39 -6.36 12.16
CA VAL A 142 -8.79 -5.64 11.04
C VAL A 142 -9.23 -4.18 11.09
N SER A 143 -8.36 -3.28 10.65
CA SER A 143 -8.72 -1.89 10.35
C SER A 143 -8.39 -1.59 8.89
N GLU A 144 -9.15 -0.67 8.29
CA GLU A 144 -9.04 -0.35 6.88
C GLU A 144 -8.77 1.15 6.71
N VAL A 145 -7.80 1.46 5.86
CA VAL A 145 -7.62 2.82 5.33
C VAL A 145 -7.72 2.80 3.80
N ILE A 146 -8.37 3.81 3.23
CA ILE A 146 -8.67 3.87 1.80
C ILE A 146 -8.22 5.22 1.24
N THR A 147 -7.57 5.20 0.08
CA THR A 147 -7.28 6.41 -0.70
C THR A 147 -7.89 6.32 -2.09
N TYR A 148 -8.19 7.48 -2.66
CA TYR A 148 -8.77 7.65 -3.99
C TYR A 148 -8.00 8.74 -4.73
N GLY A 149 -7.71 8.55 -6.02
CA GLY A 149 -7.13 9.59 -6.88
C GLY A 149 -5.61 9.70 -6.89
N HIS A 150 -4.91 8.80 -6.20
CA HIS A 150 -3.45 8.78 -6.10
C HIS A 150 -2.87 7.60 -6.87
N SER A 151 -1.77 7.81 -7.59
CA SER A 151 -1.25 6.86 -8.60
C SER A 151 0.23 6.52 -8.45
N ASP A 152 0.88 7.02 -7.39
CA ASP A 152 2.23 6.67 -6.98
C ASP A 152 2.22 6.30 -5.47
N PRO A 153 3.17 5.48 -4.99
CA PRO A 153 3.19 5.02 -3.61
C PRO A 153 3.28 6.15 -2.57
N GLU A 154 4.10 7.17 -2.84
CA GLU A 154 4.31 8.30 -1.93
C GLU A 154 3.02 9.10 -1.75
N SER A 155 2.33 9.45 -2.85
CA SER A 155 1.06 10.18 -2.79
C SER A 155 -0.05 9.40 -2.09
N VAL A 156 -0.06 8.07 -2.23
CA VAL A 156 -0.98 7.18 -1.48
C VAL A 156 -0.76 7.33 0.03
N ILE A 157 0.47 7.20 0.52
CA ILE A 157 0.77 7.29 1.96
C ILE A 157 0.62 8.72 2.47
N ARG A 158 1.09 9.72 1.71
CA ARG A 158 0.90 11.15 2.01
C ARG A 158 -0.57 11.51 2.18
N GLN A 159 -1.45 11.08 1.28
CA GLN A 159 -2.89 11.37 1.39
C GLN A 159 -3.50 10.82 2.68
N LEU A 160 -3.10 9.61 3.08
CA LEU A 160 -3.59 8.96 4.29
C LEU A 160 -3.02 9.61 5.57
N LEU A 161 -1.80 10.15 5.51
CA LEU A 161 -1.17 10.88 6.62
C LEU A 161 -1.72 12.31 6.80
N VAL A 162 -1.81 13.06 5.70
CA VAL A 162 -2.38 14.41 5.71
C VAL A 162 -3.86 14.34 6.09
N ASP A 163 -4.57 13.36 5.52
CA ASP A 163 -5.97 13.03 5.81
C ASP A 163 -6.92 14.24 5.71
N ASP A 164 -6.71 15.06 4.68
CA ASP A 164 -7.47 16.28 4.41
C ASP A 164 -8.97 16.00 4.24
N GLY A 165 -9.80 16.75 4.97
CA GLY A 165 -11.24 16.57 4.99
C GLY A 165 -11.77 15.55 6.00
N VAL A 166 -10.90 14.92 6.79
CA VAL A 166 -11.29 13.93 7.81
C VAL A 166 -11.10 14.54 9.21
N PRO A 167 -12.18 14.99 9.90
CA PRO A 167 -12.11 15.73 11.17
C PRO A 167 -11.35 15.03 12.30
N GLY A 168 -11.21 13.70 12.23
CA GLY A 168 -10.50 12.89 13.21
C GLY A 168 -9.18 12.31 12.74
N ARG A 169 -8.74 12.58 11.49
CA ARG A 169 -7.49 12.08 10.91
C ARG A 169 -7.32 10.56 11.07
N GLY A 170 -8.44 9.84 10.97
CA GLY A 170 -8.55 8.43 11.34
C GLY A 170 -7.55 7.56 10.57
N HIS A 171 -7.29 7.88 9.31
CA HIS A 171 -6.30 7.14 8.52
C HIS A 171 -4.89 7.33 9.08
N ARG A 172 -4.49 8.57 9.40
CA ARG A 172 -3.20 8.86 10.04
C ARG A 172 -3.04 8.13 11.37
N PHE A 173 -4.08 8.12 12.21
CA PHE A 173 -4.04 7.40 13.49
C PHE A 173 -3.82 5.90 13.31
N GLU A 174 -4.42 5.30 12.28
CA GLU A 174 -4.23 3.88 12.00
C GLU A 174 -2.84 3.58 11.43
N LEU A 175 -2.34 4.43 10.51
CA LEU A 175 -0.98 4.29 9.99
C LEU A 175 0.08 4.40 11.09
N LEU A 176 -0.06 5.33 12.03
CA LEU A 176 0.89 5.53 13.13
C LEU A 176 0.65 4.61 14.34
N SER A 177 -0.19 3.58 14.21
CA SER A 177 -0.53 2.71 15.34
C SER A 177 0.51 1.62 15.56
N ALA A 178 1.17 1.66 16.72
CA ALA A 178 2.15 0.65 17.14
C ALA A 178 1.56 -0.77 17.38
N ARG A 179 0.24 -0.97 17.22
CA ARG A 179 -0.41 -2.28 17.38
C ARG A 179 -0.23 -3.20 16.17
N TYR A 180 -0.09 -2.63 14.97
CA TYR A 180 -0.10 -3.42 13.76
C TYR A 180 1.23 -4.09 13.48
N ARG A 181 1.16 -5.30 12.93
CA ARG A 181 2.34 -6.08 12.51
C ARG A 181 2.21 -6.54 11.06
N TYR A 182 1.00 -6.52 10.53
CA TYR A 182 0.67 -6.98 9.20
C TYR A 182 -0.16 -5.97 8.45
N ALA A 183 0.06 -5.90 7.15
CA ALA A 183 -0.72 -5.11 6.21
C ALA A 183 -1.00 -5.93 4.94
N GLY A 184 -2.17 -5.72 4.36
CA GLY A 184 -2.51 -6.18 3.03
C GLY A 184 -2.92 -5.00 2.17
N VAL A 185 -2.25 -4.83 1.04
CA VAL A 185 -2.50 -3.71 0.12
C VAL A 185 -3.12 -4.24 -1.15
N ALA A 186 -4.14 -3.55 -1.66
CA ALA A 186 -4.63 -3.72 -3.02
C ALA A 186 -4.92 -2.36 -3.64
N CYS A 187 -4.55 -2.19 -4.91
CA CYS A 187 -4.84 -0.99 -5.68
C CYS A 187 -5.52 -1.34 -7.00
N GLY A 188 -6.25 -0.38 -7.56
CA GLY A 188 -6.96 -0.59 -8.81
C GLY A 188 -7.67 0.65 -9.33
N PRO A 189 -8.33 0.55 -10.50
CA PRO A 189 -9.03 1.67 -11.08
C PRO A 189 -10.28 2.02 -10.27
N HIS A 190 -10.65 3.30 -10.26
CA HIS A 190 -11.92 3.77 -9.72
C HIS A 190 -12.67 4.64 -10.75
N PRO A 191 -13.94 4.39 -11.08
CA PRO A 191 -14.65 5.09 -12.15
C PRO A 191 -14.63 6.62 -12.06
N ARG A 192 -14.74 7.17 -10.84
CA ARG A 192 -14.77 8.62 -10.60
C ARG A 192 -13.40 9.23 -10.28
N TRP A 193 -12.54 8.45 -9.62
CA TRP A 193 -11.29 8.94 -9.03
C TRP A 193 -10.07 8.47 -9.80
N ARG A 194 -10.26 7.73 -10.90
CA ARG A 194 -9.23 7.08 -11.72
C ARG A 194 -8.53 5.92 -11.02
N SER A 195 -8.09 6.10 -9.78
CA SER A 195 -7.44 5.08 -8.95
C SER A 195 -8.01 5.03 -7.54
N MET A 196 -7.79 3.91 -6.87
CA MET A 196 -7.99 3.73 -5.45
C MET A 196 -6.98 2.71 -4.90
N CYS A 197 -6.66 2.83 -3.61
CA CYS A 197 -5.93 1.82 -2.86
C CYS A 197 -6.61 1.57 -1.51
N VAL A 198 -6.55 0.32 -1.08
CA VAL A 198 -7.06 -0.15 0.22
C VAL A 198 -5.90 -0.80 0.96
N ILE A 199 -5.70 -0.42 2.21
CA ILE A 199 -4.74 -1.05 3.12
C ILE A 199 -5.52 -1.61 4.31
N GLU A 200 -5.49 -2.93 4.45
CA GLU A 200 -6.05 -3.66 5.58
C GLU A 200 -4.91 -3.92 6.59
N LEU A 201 -5.07 -3.46 7.83
CA LEU A 201 -4.08 -3.50 8.90
C LEU A 201 -4.51 -4.46 10.01
N SER A 202 -3.58 -5.27 10.52
CA SER A 202 -3.86 -6.17 11.65
C SER A 202 -2.62 -6.48 12.50
N GLU A 203 -2.87 -6.87 13.75
CA GLU A 203 -1.84 -7.37 14.67
C GLU A 203 -1.43 -8.81 14.31
N THR A 204 -2.33 -9.59 13.69
CA THR A 204 -2.11 -10.97 13.26
C THR A 204 -2.12 -11.08 11.73
N PRO A 205 -1.47 -12.09 11.11
CA PRO A 205 -1.34 -12.18 9.65
C PRO A 205 -2.66 -12.37 8.90
N ASP A 206 -3.73 -12.76 9.61
CA ASP A 206 -5.03 -13.14 9.06
C ASP A 206 -6.21 -12.44 9.76
N GLY A 207 -5.95 -11.47 10.64
CA GLY A 207 -7.01 -10.80 11.42
C GLY A 207 -7.66 -11.67 12.49
N SER A 208 -7.06 -12.81 12.84
CA SER A 208 -7.43 -13.58 14.03
C SER A 208 -7.26 -12.77 15.32
N ALA A 209 -7.89 -13.22 16.41
CA ALA A 209 -7.79 -12.54 17.69
C ALA A 209 -6.31 -12.39 18.10
N PRO A 210 -5.87 -11.18 18.48
CA PRO A 210 -4.51 -10.97 18.91
C PRO A 210 -4.23 -11.77 20.19
N PRO A 211 -2.97 -12.17 20.43
CA PRO A 211 -2.60 -12.80 21.69
C PRO A 211 -2.95 -11.87 22.85
N PRO A 212 -3.34 -12.41 24.03
CA PRO A 212 -3.61 -11.58 25.19
C PRO A 212 -2.36 -10.75 25.54
N PRO A 213 -2.54 -9.53 26.08
CA PRO A 213 -1.41 -8.71 26.51
C PRO A 213 -0.49 -9.52 27.42
N ARG A 214 0.82 -9.38 27.22
CA ARG A 214 1.78 -9.98 28.15
C ARG A 214 1.52 -9.36 29.52
N ARG A 215 1.15 -10.18 30.50
CA ARG A 215 1.13 -9.73 31.89
C ARG A 215 2.58 -9.41 32.25
N ASP A 216 2.85 -8.17 32.61
CA ASP A 216 4.11 -7.84 33.25
C ASP A 216 4.26 -8.78 34.44
N ARG A 217 5.35 -9.55 34.47
CA ARG A 217 5.70 -10.28 35.69
C ARG A 217 5.89 -9.20 36.74
N ALA A 218 4.98 -9.14 37.72
CA ALA A 218 5.21 -8.37 38.93
C ALA A 218 6.62 -8.73 39.40
N ALA A 219 7.49 -7.71 39.47
CA ALA A 219 8.84 -7.91 40.00
C ALA A 219 8.70 -8.53 41.40
N PRO A 220 9.54 -9.53 41.74
CA PRO A 220 9.51 -10.16 43.06
C PRO A 220 9.80 -9.15 44.17
#